data_AF-A0A175JGQ2-F1
#
_entry.id   AF-A0A175JGQ2-F1
#
_cell.length_a   1.000
_cell.length_b   1.000
_cell.length_c   1.000
_cell.angle_alpha   90.00
_cell.angle_beta   90.00
_cell.angle_gamma   90.00
#
_symmetry.space_group_name_H-M   'P 1'
#
loop_
_entity.id
_entity.type
_entity.pdbx_description
1 polymer ?
#
loop_
_entity_poly.entity_id
_entity_poly.type
_entity_poly.pdbx_seq_one_letter_code
_entity_poly.pdbx_strand_id
1 'polypeptide(L)'
;MEQFPNTESVSPKSMDYLDSKLRYKNLKNEVKTLHKKTKVAKKKDASQAEIEAITNLLDLKKRELDEARTFYKENRSNKWKEKFRRTN
;
A
#
# COMPACT_ATOMS: atom_id res chain seq x y z
N MET A 1 37.04 29.28 -0.72
CA MET A 1 35.66 29.19 -1.24
C MET A 1 35.20 27.76 -1.04
N GLU A 2 34.48 27.49 0.04
CA GLU A 2 33.89 26.17 0.29
C GLU A 2 32.69 25.98 -0.65
N GLN A 3 32.80 25.00 -1.54
CA GLN A 3 31.69 24.58 -2.40
C GLN A 3 30.81 23.63 -1.58
N PHE A 4 29.60 24.07 -1.25
CA PHE A 4 28.56 23.20 -0.73
C PHE A 4 28.19 22.15 -1.78
N PRO A 5 28.09 20.85 -1.44
CA PRO A 5 27.63 19.85 -2.39
C PRO A 5 26.16 20.12 -2.72
N ASN A 6 25.86 20.15 -4.02
CA ASN A 6 24.50 20.17 -4.54
C ASN A 6 23.69 19.05 -3.87
N THR A 7 22.74 19.42 -3.02
CA THR A 7 21.67 18.53 -2.60
C THR A 7 20.82 18.27 -3.83
N GLU A 8 21.10 17.18 -4.54
CA GLU A 8 20.14 16.59 -5.46
C GLU A 8 18.83 16.45 -4.67
N SER A 9 17.87 17.30 -4.99
CA SER A 9 16.48 17.16 -4.58
C SER A 9 16.03 15.82 -5.15
N VAL A 10 16.19 14.76 -4.39
CA VAL A 10 15.61 13.46 -4.67
C VAL A 10 14.11 13.64 -4.48
N SER A 11 13.45 14.20 -5.50
CA SER A 11 12.00 14.18 -5.55
C SER A 11 11.59 12.73 -5.32
N PRO A 12 10.66 12.46 -4.39
CA PRO A 12 10.24 11.10 -4.13
C PRO A 12 9.83 10.52 -5.47
N LYS A 13 10.47 9.41 -5.89
CA LYS A 13 10.12 8.71 -7.13
C LYS A 13 8.61 8.56 -7.12
N SER A 14 7.93 9.34 -7.95
CA SER A 14 6.49 9.32 -8.03
C SER A 14 6.12 7.91 -8.45
N MET A 15 5.53 7.15 -7.54
CA MET A 15 5.15 5.76 -7.78
C MET A 15 4.29 5.73 -9.05
N ASP A 16 4.66 4.95 -10.07
CA ASP A 16 3.86 4.89 -11.30
C ASP A 16 2.46 4.32 -11.00
N TYR A 17 1.48 4.59 -11.86
CA TYR A 17 0.15 4.00 -11.76
C TYR A 17 0.17 2.46 -11.71
N LEU A 18 1.06 1.81 -12.47
CA LEU A 18 1.17 0.35 -12.47
C LEU A 18 1.72 -0.16 -11.14
N ASP A 19 2.71 0.52 -10.59
CA ASP A 19 3.31 0.19 -9.30
C ASP A 19 2.31 0.38 -8.15
N SER A 20 1.56 1.49 -8.13
CA SER A 20 0.53 1.71 -7.12
C SER A 20 -0.63 0.71 -7.23
N LYS A 21 -1.01 0.33 -8.46
CA LYS A 21 -2.00 -0.72 -8.72
C LYS A 21 -1.52 -2.08 -8.21
N LEU A 22 -0.26 -2.44 -8.44
CA LEU A 22 0.32 -3.70 -7.99
C LEU A 22 0.39 -3.75 -6.46
N ARG A 23 0.89 -2.68 -5.82
CA ARG A 23 0.93 -2.54 -4.36
C ARG A 23 -0.46 -2.70 -3.73
N TYR A 24 -1.46 -2.00 -4.26
CA TYR A 24 -2.86 -2.14 -3.81
C TYR A 24 -3.38 -3.57 -3.92
N LYS A 25 -3.12 -4.25 -5.05
CA LYS A 25 -3.56 -5.65 -5.25
C LYS A 25 -2.89 -6.61 -4.26
N ASN A 26 -1.59 -6.46 -4.03
CA ASN A 26 -0.83 -7.32 -3.12
C ASN A 26 -1.34 -7.15 -1.68
N LEU A 27 -1.48 -5.91 -1.21
CA LEU A 27 -2.02 -5.61 0.12
C LEU A 27 -3.44 -6.15 0.30
N LYS A 28 -4.29 -6.06 -0.73
CA LYS A 28 -5.65 -6.62 -0.69
C LYS A 28 -5.62 -8.14 -0.48
N ASN A 29 -4.69 -8.85 -1.14
CA ASN A 29 -4.53 -10.29 -0.99
C ASN A 29 -3.96 -10.65 0.39
N GLU A 30 -3.00 -9.88 0.91
CA GLU A 30 -2.44 -10.04 2.26
C GLU A 30 -3.52 -9.88 3.34
N VAL A 31 -4.31 -8.81 3.29
CA VAL A 31 -5.44 -8.56 4.22
C VAL A 31 -6.45 -9.71 4.19
N LYS A 32 -6.78 -10.23 3.00
CA LYS A 32 -7.68 -11.40 2.85
C LYS A 32 -7.07 -12.65 3.46
N THR A 33 -5.78 -12.87 3.25
CA THR A 33 -5.05 -14.01 3.82
C THR A 33 -4.99 -13.94 5.34
N LEU A 34 -4.71 -12.76 5.89
CA LEU A 34 -4.68 -12.53 7.34
C LEU A 34 -6.06 -12.74 7.98
N HIS A 35 -7.15 -12.26 7.37
CA HIS A 35 -8.51 -12.58 7.83
C HIS A 35 -8.75 -14.10 7.90
N LYS A 36 -8.32 -14.84 6.87
CA LYS A 36 -8.44 -16.30 6.86
C LYS A 36 -7.60 -16.93 7.98
N LYS A 37 -6.37 -16.46 8.20
CA LYS A 37 -5.50 -16.93 9.29
C LYS A 37 -6.10 -16.67 10.66
N THR A 38 -6.61 -15.46 10.94
CA THR A 38 -7.30 -15.15 12.21
C THR A 38 -8.51 -16.06 12.43
N LYS A 39 -9.32 -16.30 11.39
CA LYS A 39 -10.48 -17.20 11.48
C LYS A 39 -10.07 -18.65 11.79
N VAL A 40 -8.97 -19.13 11.20
CA VAL A 40 -8.46 -20.48 11.46
C VAL A 40 -7.85 -20.58 12.86
N ALA A 41 -7.08 -19.58 13.30
CA ALA A 41 -6.49 -19.54 14.64
C ALA A 41 -7.57 -19.63 15.73
N LYS A 42 -8.66 -18.85 15.59
CA LYS A 42 -9.82 -18.91 16.49
C LYS A 42 -10.56 -20.26 16.49
N LYS A 43 -10.49 -21.02 15.40
CA LYS A 43 -11.11 -22.35 15.29
C LYS A 43 -10.24 -23.48 15.85
N LYS A 44 -8.94 -23.26 15.95
CA LYS A 44 -7.96 -24.26 16.39
C LYS A 44 -7.52 -24.05 17.85
N ASP A 45 -8.24 -23.22 18.59
CA ASP A 45 -7.89 -22.83 19.96
C ASP A 45 -6.43 -22.38 20.10
N ALA A 46 -5.94 -21.62 19.11
CA ALA A 46 -4.63 -20.99 19.20
C ALA A 46 -4.55 -20.06 20.41
N SER A 47 -3.34 -19.82 20.91
CA SER A 47 -3.19 -18.96 22.09
C SER A 47 -3.72 -17.55 21.82
N GLN A 48 -4.19 -16.90 22.89
CA GLN A 48 -4.68 -15.53 22.80
C GLN A 48 -3.62 -14.58 22.23
N ALA A 49 -2.35 -14.77 22.60
CA ALA A 49 -1.23 -14.00 22.10
C ALA A 49 -1.03 -14.17 20.58
N GLU A 50 -1.19 -15.37 20.05
CA GLU A 50 -1.11 -15.61 18.59
C GLU A 50 -2.28 -14.96 17.85
N ILE A 51 -3.50 -15.05 18.39
CA ILE A 51 -4.68 -14.43 17.79
C ILE A 51 -4.51 -12.89 17.77
N GLU A 52 -4.00 -12.32 18.85
CA GLU A 52 -3.73 -10.89 18.97
C GLU A 52 -2.63 -10.43 18.02
N ALA A 53 -1.52 -11.17 17.91
CA ALA A 53 -0.44 -10.86 16.97
C ALA A 53 -0.93 -10.84 15.52
N ILE A 54 -1.73 -11.83 15.10
CA ILE A 54 -2.30 -11.88 13.74
C ILE A 54 -3.30 -10.73 13.55
N THR A 55 -4.07 -10.37 14.57
CA THR A 55 -5.05 -9.28 14.52
C THR A 55 -4.37 -7.91 14.40
N ASN A 56 -3.32 -7.66 15.18
CA ASN A 56 -2.53 -6.44 15.11
C ASN A 56 -1.88 -6.28 13.73
N LEU A 57 -1.30 -7.35 13.19
CA LEU A 57 -0.75 -7.35 11.84
C LEU A 57 -1.83 -7.09 10.78
N LEU A 58 -3.02 -7.69 10.95
CA LEU A 58 -4.14 -7.46 10.06
C LEU A 58 -4.56 -5.99 10.04
N ASP A 59 -4.67 -5.35 11.20
CA ASP A 59 -5.08 -3.95 11.28
C ASP A 59 -4.02 -3.00 10.72
N LEU A 60 -2.73 -3.30 10.91
CA LEU A 60 -1.65 -2.59 10.22
C LEU A 60 -1.79 -2.69 8.70
N LYS A 61 -2.00 -3.90 8.17
CA LYS A 61 -2.14 -4.13 6.72
C LYS A 61 -3.41 -3.52 6.13
N LYS A 62 -4.48 -3.37 6.92
CA LYS A 62 -5.67 -2.61 6.49
C LYS A 62 -5.35 -1.12 6.31
N ARG A 63 -4.61 -0.51 7.25
CA ARG A 63 -4.20 0.90 7.12
C ARG A 63 -3.32 1.10 5.89
N GLU A 64 -2.32 0.25 5.69
CA GLU A 64 -1.47 0.28 4.49
C GLU A 64 -2.30 0.11 3.20
N LEU A 65 -3.32 -0.76 3.22
CA LEU A 65 -4.22 -0.96 2.08
C LEU A 65 -5.05 0.29 1.78
N ASP A 66 -5.55 0.98 2.81
CA ASP A 66 -6.32 2.22 2.64
C ASP A 66 -5.45 3.35 2.07
N GLU A 67 -4.22 3.50 2.55
CA GLU A 67 -3.24 4.41 1.96
C GLU A 67 -2.96 4.06 0.50
N ALA A 68 -2.63 2.80 0.21
CA ALA A 68 -2.37 2.34 -1.16
C ALA A 68 -3.58 2.51 -2.08
N ARG A 69 -4.80 2.38 -1.54
CA ARG A 69 -6.05 2.63 -2.27
C ARG A 69 -6.18 4.09 -2.65
N THR A 70 -5.84 5.00 -1.74
CA THR A 70 -5.85 6.44 -1.99
C THR A 70 -4.84 6.80 -3.07
N PHE A 71 -3.58 6.39 -2.92
CA PHE A 71 -2.53 6.60 -3.92
C PHE A 71 -2.89 6.01 -5.30
N TYR A 72 -3.47 4.81 -5.33
CA TYR A 72 -3.92 4.20 -6.59
C TYR A 72 -5.00 5.02 -7.28
N LYS A 73 -5.96 5.57 -6.53
CA LYS A 73 -7.02 6.42 -7.10
C LYS A 73 -6.47 7.74 -7.63
N GLU A 74 -5.55 8.36 -6.89
CA GLU A 74 -4.90 9.61 -7.31
C GLU A 74 -4.07 9.40 -8.59
N ASN A 75 -3.22 8.36 -8.62
CA ASN A 75 -2.43 8.03 -9.81
C ASN A 75 -3.30 7.63 -11.00
N ARG A 76 -4.44 6.95 -10.75
CA ARG A 76 -5.42 6.69 -11.81
C ARG A 76 -5.93 8.02 -12.37
N SER A 77 -6.41 8.92 -11.52
CA SER A 77 -6.94 10.23 -11.93
C SER A 77 -5.91 11.03 -12.74
N ASN A 78 -4.66 11.09 -12.28
CA ASN A 78 -3.56 11.77 -12.98
C ASN A 78 -3.30 11.15 -14.36
N LYS A 79 -3.29 9.81 -14.46
CA LYS A 79 -3.14 9.10 -15.75
C LYS A 79 -4.28 9.40 -16.73
N TRP A 80 -5.50 9.56 -16.22
CA TRP A 80 -6.64 9.97 -17.06
C TRP A 80 -6.47 11.42 -17.54
N LYS A 81 -6.13 12.36 -16.66
CA LYS A 81 -5.85 13.77 -17.03
C LYS A 81 -4.73 13.88 -18.08
N GLU A 82 -3.64 13.13 -17.92
CA GLU A 82 -2.54 13.09 -18.89
C GLU A 82 -3.02 12.61 -20.26
N LYS A 83 -3.83 11.54 -20.30
CA LYS A 83 -4.42 11.06 -21.57
C LYS A 83 -5.25 12.14 -22.24
N PHE A 84 -6.17 12.78 -21.54
CA PHE A 84 -6.99 13.86 -22.10
C PHE A 84 -6.15 15.04 -22.61
N ARG A 85 -5.05 15.40 -21.91
CA ARG A 85 -4.14 16.47 -22.36
C ARG A 85 -3.35 16.11 -23.62
N ARG A 86 -3.14 14.83 -23.92
CA ARG A 86 -2.43 14.38 -25.14
C ARG A 86 -3.33 14.27 -26.36
N THR A 87 -4.64 14.23 -26.17
CA THR A 87 -5.63 14.09 -27.27
C THR A 87 -6.18 15.42 -27.78
N ASN A 88 -5.89 16.52 -27.07
CA ASN A 88 -6.18 17.92 -27.46
C ASN A 88 -4.89 18.62 -27.82
#